data_AF-A0A955C2I2-F1
#
_entry.id   AF-A0A955C2I2-F1
#
_cell.length_a   1.000
_cell.length_b   1.000
_cell.length_c   1.000
_cell.angle_alpha   90.00
_cell.angle_beta   90.00
_cell.angle_gamma   90.00
#
_symmetry.space_group_name_H-M   'P 1'
#
loop_
_entity.id
_entity.type
_entity.pdbx_description
1 polymer ?
#
loop_
_entity_poly.entity_id
_entity_poly.type
_entity_poly.pdbx_seq_one_letter_code
_entity_poly.pdbx_strand_id
1 'polypeptide(L)'
;PINYMEEVPHDAIARLQHAIDQGEVSLDFDRDLGYLRSVLAALNVPESSQALVFSKTSFQLRRISPRTPRAIYFGDDVYVGWVHGGDVMEFSAVDPNLGANFYTLSQQDSSKPRFVRHTHECLQCHGSSLTKNVPGHVVRSVYTRPDGQPLLGAGTYISDHTSPLAERWGGWYVTGSHGAQRHLGNLLLNQVDDPAEVDLDRGANVTELASYFNTAGYLSGESDIVALLVLEHQAMMHNLITQANFLTRVALQEADVMNEMLERPDGYLAESTMRRIHNAAEPVVEYMLFCGEAPLTDPIVGTSSFAKDFAARGPHDSQGRSLRDLDLKSRLCKHPCSYLIYSKAFSELPEIVRERIYLRLWEVLSGQDTSEPFDHLTTTDRGAIVEILRSTKSDLPDFWRSPN
;
A
#
# COMPACT_ATOMS: atom_id res chain seq x y z
N PRO A 1 -7.10 -12.53 20.52
CA PRO A 1 -6.59 -13.57 19.59
C PRO A 1 -5.43 -13.14 18.66
N ILE A 2 -5.05 -11.86 18.55
CA ILE A 2 -4.02 -11.40 17.59
C ILE A 2 -2.59 -11.47 18.15
N ASN A 3 -2.40 -11.19 19.44
CA ASN A 3 -1.11 -11.23 20.15
C ASN A 3 0.04 -10.50 19.43
N TYR A 4 -0.24 -9.36 18.79
CA TYR A 4 0.69 -8.63 17.92
C TYR A 4 2.10 -8.44 18.49
N MET A 5 2.18 -8.14 19.79
CA MET A 5 3.44 -7.84 20.49
C MET A 5 4.36 -9.07 20.66
N GLU A 6 3.77 -10.26 20.77
CA GLU A 6 4.47 -11.50 21.18
C GLU A 6 4.64 -12.47 20.01
N GLU A 7 3.70 -12.45 19.06
CA GLU A 7 3.70 -13.39 17.94
C GLU A 7 4.90 -13.16 17.01
N VAL A 8 5.50 -14.26 16.53
CA VAL A 8 6.62 -14.22 15.60
C VAL A 8 6.11 -13.89 14.19
N PRO A 9 6.63 -12.85 13.52
CA PRO A 9 6.25 -12.53 12.16
C PRO A 9 6.74 -13.56 11.13
N HIS A 10 5.99 -13.70 10.05
CA HIS A 10 6.28 -14.53 8.88
C HIS A 10 6.34 -13.70 7.58
N ASP A 11 6.53 -12.38 7.72
CA ASP A 11 6.67 -11.41 6.63
C ASP A 11 8.03 -11.49 5.91
N ALA A 12 8.22 -10.67 4.87
CA ALA A 12 9.41 -10.67 4.03
C ALA A 12 10.70 -10.36 4.81
N ILE A 13 10.63 -9.50 5.83
CA ILE A 13 11.80 -9.12 6.63
C ILE A 13 12.19 -10.25 7.56
N ALA A 14 11.23 -10.92 8.21
CA ALA A 14 11.52 -12.09 9.04
C ALA A 14 12.15 -13.23 8.22
N ARG A 15 11.66 -13.47 7.00
CA ARG A 15 12.25 -14.45 6.07
C ARG A 15 13.67 -14.07 5.64
N LEU A 16 13.91 -12.80 5.32
CA LEU A 16 15.24 -12.32 4.96
C LEU A 16 16.22 -12.43 6.14
N GLN A 17 15.81 -12.06 7.34
CA GLN A 17 16.65 -12.22 8.54
C GLN A 17 17.02 -13.69 8.75
N HIS A 18 16.07 -14.61 8.61
CA HIS A 18 16.35 -16.05 8.72
C HIS A 18 17.41 -16.51 7.71
N ALA A 19 17.28 -16.09 6.44
CA ALA A 19 18.25 -16.43 5.39
C ALA A 19 19.65 -15.86 5.67
N ILE A 20 19.75 -14.64 6.23
CA ILE A 20 21.02 -14.05 6.68
C ILE A 20 21.62 -14.86 7.83
N ASP A 21 20.80 -15.26 8.81
CA ASP A 21 21.27 -16.03 9.97
C ASP A 21 21.82 -17.41 9.56
N GLN A 22 21.19 -18.05 8.57
CA GLN A 22 21.66 -19.30 7.96
C GLN A 22 22.85 -19.14 6.99
N GLY A 23 23.20 -17.90 6.61
CA GLY A 23 24.27 -17.62 5.64
C GLY A 23 23.88 -17.91 4.19
N GLU A 24 22.58 -18.03 3.89
CA GLU A 24 22.04 -18.20 2.53
C GLU A 24 22.04 -16.88 1.75
N VAL A 25 21.91 -15.75 2.46
CA VAL A 25 21.93 -14.40 1.91
C VAL A 25 22.98 -13.57 2.63
N SER A 26 23.77 -12.81 1.87
CA SER A 26 24.65 -11.76 2.37
C SER A 26 24.19 -10.42 1.82
N LEU A 27 24.26 -9.37 2.64
CA LEU A 27 23.94 -8.01 2.23
C LEU A 27 25.23 -7.22 2.07
N ASP A 28 25.45 -6.67 0.87
CA ASP A 28 26.62 -5.86 0.56
C ASP A 28 26.43 -4.43 1.09
N PHE A 29 27.46 -3.94 1.78
CA PHE A 29 27.49 -2.57 2.30
C PHE A 29 28.12 -1.62 1.27
N ASP A 30 27.35 -0.63 0.82
CA ASP A 30 27.84 0.49 0.02
C ASP A 30 28.21 1.68 0.92
N ARG A 31 29.28 2.42 0.60
CA ARG A 31 29.76 3.52 1.46
C ARG A 31 28.82 4.72 1.51
N ASP A 32 28.06 4.97 0.45
CA ASP A 32 27.20 6.14 0.32
C ASP A 32 25.74 5.79 0.64
N LEU A 33 25.31 4.59 0.25
CA LEU A 33 23.93 4.12 0.34
C LEU A 33 23.71 3.09 1.47
N GLY A 34 24.78 2.61 2.12
CA GLY A 34 24.75 1.53 3.10
C GLY A 34 24.20 0.25 2.48
N TYR A 35 23.25 -0.40 3.16
CA TYR A 35 22.69 -1.65 2.67
C TYR A 35 21.61 -1.51 1.60
N LEU A 36 21.23 -0.28 1.23
CA LEU A 36 20.02 -0.01 0.43
C LEU A 36 19.89 -0.89 -0.82
N ARG A 37 20.88 -0.87 -1.73
CA ARG A 37 20.80 -1.63 -2.99
C ARG A 37 20.69 -3.13 -2.75
N SER A 38 21.53 -3.68 -1.86
CA SER A 38 21.52 -5.11 -1.53
C SER A 38 20.19 -5.56 -0.91
N VAL A 39 19.59 -4.73 -0.06
CA VAL A 39 18.30 -5.01 0.59
C VAL A 39 17.15 -4.94 -0.41
N LEU A 40 17.10 -3.93 -1.28
CA LEU A 40 16.08 -3.86 -2.33
C LEU A 40 16.15 -5.08 -3.25
N ALA A 41 17.36 -5.49 -3.64
CA ALA A 41 17.58 -6.69 -4.46
C ALA A 41 17.11 -7.96 -3.74
N ALA A 42 17.50 -8.16 -2.47
CA ALA A 42 17.13 -9.32 -1.68
C ALA A 42 15.61 -9.43 -1.43
N LEU A 43 14.93 -8.28 -1.33
CA LEU A 43 13.47 -8.20 -1.15
C LEU A 43 12.70 -8.09 -2.47
N ASN A 44 13.37 -8.09 -3.62
CA ASN A 44 12.76 -7.91 -4.94
C ASN A 44 11.89 -6.63 -5.04
N VAL A 45 12.38 -5.55 -4.42
CA VAL A 45 11.78 -4.21 -4.48
C VAL A 45 12.41 -3.45 -5.64
N PRO A 46 11.63 -2.95 -6.62
CA PRO A 46 12.19 -2.29 -7.78
C PRO A 46 12.67 -0.88 -7.41
N GLU A 47 13.87 -0.50 -7.84
CA GLU A 47 14.40 0.87 -7.62
C GLU A 47 13.48 1.93 -8.25
N SER A 48 12.75 1.58 -9.32
CA SER A 48 11.77 2.45 -9.99
C SER A 48 10.55 2.79 -9.12
N SER A 49 10.31 2.07 -8.01
CA SER A 49 9.24 2.41 -7.05
C SER A 49 9.58 3.61 -6.15
N GLN A 50 10.73 4.25 -6.35
CA GLN A 50 11.18 5.36 -5.53
C GLN A 50 10.13 6.48 -5.48
N ALA A 51 9.76 6.85 -4.26
CA ALA A 51 8.99 8.03 -3.92
C ALA A 51 9.73 8.85 -2.87
N LEU A 52 9.70 10.18 -2.98
CA LEU A 52 10.50 11.09 -2.16
C LEU A 52 9.62 11.95 -1.25
N VAL A 53 9.84 11.83 0.06
CA VAL A 53 9.10 12.55 1.11
C VAL A 53 10.02 13.61 1.72
N PHE A 54 9.69 14.88 1.55
CA PHE A 54 10.45 15.95 2.19
C PHE A 54 9.83 16.45 3.50
N SER A 55 8.58 16.07 3.79
CA SER A 55 7.93 16.41 5.05
C SER A 55 8.55 15.67 6.24
N LYS A 56 8.62 16.37 7.37
CA LYS A 56 9.16 15.87 8.65
C LYS A 56 8.12 15.05 9.42
N THR A 57 7.69 13.94 8.82
CA THR A 57 6.63 13.05 9.34
C THR A 57 7.12 11.64 9.72
N SER A 58 8.43 11.42 9.75
CA SER A 58 9.09 10.14 10.12
C SER A 58 9.76 10.20 11.49
N PHE A 59 10.09 9.05 12.08
CA PHE A 59 10.93 8.96 13.27
C PHE A 59 12.33 9.57 13.07
N GLN A 60 12.83 9.64 11.82
CA GLN A 60 14.10 10.30 11.48
C GLN A 60 13.94 11.77 11.05
N LEU A 61 12.87 12.46 11.49
CA LEU A 61 12.52 13.83 11.10
C LEU A 61 13.65 14.87 11.18
N ARG A 62 14.66 14.66 12.03
CA ARG A 62 15.79 15.59 12.18
C ARG A 62 16.72 15.60 10.97
N ARG A 63 16.72 14.53 10.16
CA ARG A 63 17.58 14.37 8.97
C ARG A 63 16.82 14.63 7.65
N ILE A 64 15.50 14.74 7.72
CA ILE A 64 14.63 14.93 6.55
C ILE A 64 14.38 16.41 6.33
N SER A 65 14.49 16.86 5.08
CA SER A 65 14.15 18.22 4.67
C SER A 65 13.83 18.27 3.17
N PRO A 66 13.30 19.38 2.64
CA PRO A 66 13.23 19.61 1.19
C PRO A 66 14.57 19.42 0.46
N ARG A 67 15.71 19.70 1.11
CA ARG A 67 17.03 19.51 0.50
C ARG A 67 17.60 18.10 0.65
N THR A 68 17.03 17.30 1.55
CA THR A 68 17.45 15.94 1.88
C THR A 68 16.20 15.07 2.15
N PRO A 69 15.35 14.85 1.12
CA PRO A 69 14.14 14.07 1.30
C PRO A 69 14.45 12.62 1.72
N ARG A 70 13.50 11.99 2.39
CA ARG A 70 13.49 10.54 2.62
C ARG A 70 13.04 9.83 1.33
N ALA A 71 13.73 8.77 0.94
CA ALA A 71 13.25 7.87 -0.10
C ALA A 71 12.41 6.74 0.50
N ILE A 72 11.31 6.42 -0.17
CA ILE A 72 10.47 5.24 0.05
C ILE A 72 10.54 4.41 -1.23
N TYR A 73 10.79 3.11 -1.07
CA TYR A 73 10.65 2.12 -2.13
C TYR A 73 9.61 1.11 -1.68
N PHE A 74 8.89 0.50 -2.61
CA PHE A 74 7.87 -0.49 -2.24
C PHE A 74 7.82 -1.64 -3.25
N GLY A 75 7.72 -2.85 -2.69
CA GLY A 75 7.32 -4.06 -3.41
C GLY A 75 5.88 -4.40 -3.05
N ASP A 76 5.48 -5.64 -3.36
CA ASP A 76 4.10 -6.07 -3.15
C ASP A 76 3.76 -6.27 -1.66
N ASP A 77 4.72 -6.63 -0.81
CA ASP A 77 4.51 -6.93 0.62
C ASP A 77 5.49 -6.20 1.56
N VAL A 78 6.30 -5.28 1.05
CA VAL A 78 7.29 -4.55 1.86
C VAL A 78 7.52 -3.12 1.36
N TYR A 79 7.69 -2.20 2.31
CA TYR A 79 7.99 -0.80 2.12
C TYR A 79 9.31 -0.48 2.80
N VAL A 80 10.25 0.12 2.08
CA VAL A 80 11.62 0.39 2.51
C VAL A 80 11.85 1.90 2.54
N GLY A 81 12.10 2.44 3.72
CA GLY A 81 12.49 3.81 3.95
C GLY A 81 14.00 3.97 4.06
N TRP A 82 14.54 4.94 3.35
CA TRP A 82 15.95 5.32 3.42
C TRP A 82 16.07 6.83 3.59
N VAL A 83 16.90 7.26 4.53
CA VAL A 83 17.15 8.67 4.82
C VAL A 83 18.63 8.94 4.59
N HIS A 84 18.93 9.98 3.82
CA HIS A 84 20.30 10.36 3.50
C HIS A 84 21.10 10.63 4.79
N GLY A 85 22.19 9.89 4.99
CA GLY A 85 22.99 9.94 6.22
C GLY A 85 22.24 9.53 7.49
N GLY A 86 21.17 8.75 7.36
CA GLY A 86 20.43 8.15 8.47
C GLY A 86 21.23 7.00 9.11
N ASP A 87 21.06 6.83 10.42
CA ASP A 87 21.76 5.76 11.17
C ASP A 87 21.13 4.38 10.92
N VAL A 88 19.90 4.37 10.40
CA VAL A 88 19.12 3.18 10.10
C VAL A 88 18.30 3.32 8.81
N MET A 89 18.07 2.20 8.14
CA MET A 89 16.96 2.01 7.21
C MET A 89 15.69 1.65 7.98
N GLU A 90 14.54 2.00 7.42
CA GLU A 90 13.21 1.79 8.01
C GLU A 90 12.42 0.80 7.15
N PHE A 91 11.64 -0.08 7.75
CA PHE A 91 10.85 -1.06 7.02
C PHE A 91 9.44 -1.14 7.57
N SER A 92 8.49 -1.34 6.67
CA SER A 92 7.15 -1.81 7.00
C SER A 92 6.86 -3.01 6.12
N ALA A 93 6.55 -4.16 6.72
CA ALA A 93 6.31 -5.41 5.99
C ALA A 93 4.91 -5.94 6.31
N VAL A 94 4.22 -6.45 5.30
CA VAL A 94 2.88 -7.00 5.43
C VAL A 94 2.98 -8.44 5.89
N ASP A 95 2.41 -8.71 7.06
CA ASP A 95 2.25 -10.05 7.59
C ASP A 95 0.77 -10.48 7.48
N PRO A 96 0.48 -11.69 6.96
CA PRO A 96 -0.89 -12.14 6.79
C PRO A 96 -1.69 -12.27 8.09
N ASN A 97 -1.02 -12.46 9.24
CA ASN A 97 -1.64 -12.64 10.54
C ASN A 97 -1.50 -11.43 11.47
N LEU A 98 -0.53 -10.56 11.23
CA LEU A 98 -0.22 -9.43 12.12
C LEU A 98 -0.47 -8.06 11.48
N GLY A 99 -0.78 -8.00 10.18
CA GLY A 99 -0.85 -6.74 9.46
C GLY A 99 0.54 -6.16 9.23
N ALA A 100 0.69 -4.84 9.31
CA ALA A 100 1.99 -4.20 9.15
C ALA A 100 2.90 -4.46 10.37
N ASN A 101 4.11 -4.97 10.12
CA ASN A 101 5.23 -5.03 11.08
C ASN A 101 6.29 -4.01 10.71
N PHE A 102 6.92 -3.42 11.73
CA PHE A 102 7.89 -2.33 11.54
C PHE A 102 9.28 -2.76 11.99
N TYR A 103 10.29 -2.46 11.19
CA TYR A 103 11.67 -2.82 11.49
C TYR A 103 12.64 -1.67 11.21
N THR A 104 13.81 -1.74 11.82
CA THR A 104 14.97 -0.96 11.39
C THR A 104 16.17 -1.85 11.12
N LEU A 105 17.03 -1.42 10.22
CA LEU A 105 18.34 -2.04 9.95
C LEU A 105 19.42 -0.98 10.15
N SER A 106 20.45 -1.27 10.94
CA SER A 106 21.58 -0.34 11.10
C SER A 106 22.33 -0.15 9.80
N GLN A 107 22.69 1.10 9.49
CA GLN A 107 23.54 1.46 8.35
C GLN A 107 25.03 1.48 8.72
N GLN A 108 25.43 0.67 9.70
CA GLN A 108 26.84 0.42 10.03
C GLN A 108 27.27 -0.91 9.41
N ASP A 109 28.44 -0.91 8.76
CA ASP A 109 29.01 -2.11 8.16
C ASP A 109 29.21 -3.21 9.22
N SER A 110 28.57 -4.34 8.98
CA SER A 110 28.54 -5.53 9.82
C SER A 110 28.53 -6.77 8.96
N SER A 111 29.29 -7.78 9.37
CA SER A 111 29.27 -9.12 8.74
C SER A 111 27.93 -9.84 8.85
N LYS A 112 27.08 -9.43 9.81
CA LYS A 112 25.72 -9.97 10.01
C LYS A 112 24.78 -8.82 10.38
N PRO A 113 24.27 -8.06 9.41
CA PRO A 113 23.28 -7.02 9.67
C PRO A 113 22.01 -7.65 10.25
N ARG A 114 21.38 -6.94 11.19
CA ARG A 114 20.22 -7.45 11.93
C ARG A 114 19.05 -6.47 11.86
N PHE A 115 17.92 -6.96 11.38
CA PHE A 115 16.64 -6.28 11.47
C PHE A 115 16.12 -6.32 12.90
N VAL A 116 15.71 -5.16 13.41
CA VAL A 116 15.13 -5.01 14.75
C VAL A 116 13.67 -4.63 14.60
N ARG A 117 12.77 -5.48 15.09
CA ARG A 117 11.32 -5.23 15.07
C ARG A 117 10.94 -4.24 16.17
N HIS A 118 10.11 -3.27 15.80
CA HIS A 118 9.52 -2.27 16.70
C HIS A 118 8.03 -2.52 16.84
N THR A 119 7.56 -2.68 18.08
CA THR A 119 6.18 -3.12 18.35
C THR A 119 5.32 -2.06 19.05
N HIS A 120 5.91 -0.98 19.56
CA HIS A 120 5.17 0.05 20.33
C HIS A 120 5.21 1.43 19.66
N GLU A 121 6.41 1.98 19.43
CA GLU A 121 6.59 3.36 18.96
C GLU A 121 5.92 3.61 17.61
N CYS A 122 6.06 2.69 16.66
CA CYS A 122 5.47 2.81 15.33
C CYS A 122 3.94 2.76 15.36
N LEU A 123 3.35 1.97 16.27
CA LEU A 123 1.90 1.80 16.37
C LEU A 123 1.17 3.06 16.86
N GLN A 124 1.87 4.02 17.46
CA GLN A 124 1.25 5.30 17.86
C GLN A 124 0.60 6.02 16.66
N CYS A 125 1.24 5.93 15.49
CA CYS A 125 0.70 6.48 14.24
C CYS A 125 0.10 5.37 13.35
N HIS A 126 0.74 4.21 13.30
CA HIS A 126 0.40 3.13 12.37
C HIS A 126 -0.62 2.11 12.90
N GLY A 127 -1.11 2.26 14.14
CA GLY A 127 -2.20 1.47 14.72
C GLY A 127 -3.42 2.32 15.08
N SER A 128 -3.64 3.41 14.34
CA SER A 128 -4.62 4.46 14.67
C SER A 128 -5.81 4.46 13.71
N SER A 129 -6.72 5.43 13.85
CA SER A 129 -7.83 5.62 12.91
C SER A 129 -7.35 5.84 11.47
N LEU A 130 -6.14 6.35 11.27
CA LEU A 130 -5.53 6.57 9.96
C LEU A 130 -5.31 5.26 9.19
N THR A 131 -5.17 4.14 9.91
CA THR A 131 -4.93 2.79 9.37
C THR A 131 -6.10 1.86 9.65
N LYS A 132 -7.32 2.40 9.77
CA LYS A 132 -8.53 1.61 10.08
C LYS A 132 -8.45 0.88 11.43
N ASN A 133 -7.69 1.43 12.38
CA ASN A 133 -7.42 0.88 13.72
C ASN A 133 -6.77 -0.51 13.72
N VAL A 134 -5.96 -0.78 12.70
CA VAL A 134 -5.07 -1.95 12.65
C VAL A 134 -3.62 -1.51 12.40
N PRO A 135 -2.60 -2.32 12.78
CA PRO A 135 -1.23 -2.10 12.33
C PRO A 135 -1.19 -2.03 10.79
N GLY A 136 -0.91 -0.86 10.24
CA GLY A 136 -1.10 -0.58 8.83
C GLY A 136 -0.18 0.49 8.24
N HIS A 137 -0.35 0.73 6.95
CA HIS A 137 0.46 1.65 6.16
C HIS A 137 -0.28 2.97 5.95
N VAL A 138 0.47 4.07 5.93
CA VAL A 138 -0.09 5.41 5.80
C VAL A 138 0.64 6.16 4.70
N VAL A 139 -0.11 6.62 3.70
CA VAL A 139 0.34 7.69 2.78
C VAL A 139 -0.43 8.93 3.18
N ARG A 140 0.29 9.93 3.71
CA ARG A 140 -0.32 11.16 4.21
C ARG A 140 0.13 12.33 3.37
N SER A 141 -0.83 13.14 2.96
CA SER A 141 -0.64 14.42 2.29
C SER A 141 -0.80 15.56 3.29
N VAL A 142 0.24 16.41 3.40
CA VAL A 142 0.31 17.50 4.35
C VAL A 142 0.86 18.77 3.70
N TYR A 143 0.23 19.90 3.98
CA TYR A 143 0.83 21.21 3.68
C TYR A 143 2.15 21.34 4.43
N THR A 144 3.22 21.71 3.73
CA THR A 144 4.58 21.62 4.27
C THR A 144 5.33 22.94 4.11
N ARG A 145 6.03 23.34 5.16
CA ARG A 145 6.85 24.56 5.20
C ARG A 145 8.20 24.39 4.49
N PRO A 146 8.89 25.48 4.11
CA PRO A 146 10.25 25.42 3.55
C PRO A 146 11.28 24.68 4.43
N ASP A 147 11.05 24.57 5.75
CA ASP A 147 11.90 23.82 6.68
C ASP A 147 11.52 22.32 6.80
N GLY A 148 10.52 21.87 6.04
CA GLY A 148 9.97 20.51 6.03
C GLY A 148 8.90 20.25 7.09
N GLN A 149 8.58 21.20 7.98
CA GLN A 149 7.57 20.97 9.01
C GLN A 149 6.14 20.98 8.44
N PRO A 150 5.27 20.04 8.84
CA PRO A 150 3.87 20.06 8.43
C PRO A 150 3.11 21.22 9.08
N LEU A 151 2.29 21.92 8.30
CA LEU A 151 1.32 22.91 8.76
C LEU A 151 0.03 22.22 9.20
N LEU A 152 0.05 21.56 10.37
CA LEU A 152 -1.10 20.75 10.81
C LEU A 152 -2.42 21.53 10.95
N GLY A 153 -2.35 22.84 11.23
CA GLY A 153 -3.53 23.71 11.29
C GLY A 153 -4.23 23.93 9.95
N ALA A 154 -3.54 23.66 8.83
CA ALA A 154 -4.11 23.70 7.47
C ALA A 154 -4.89 22.42 7.09
N GLY A 155 -4.95 21.44 8.00
CA GLY A 155 -5.51 20.13 7.71
C GLY A 155 -4.51 19.17 7.08
N THR A 156 -4.92 17.90 6.98
CA THR A 156 -4.12 16.82 6.38
C THR A 156 -5.04 15.77 5.76
N TYR A 157 -4.58 15.09 4.73
CA TYR A 157 -5.34 14.06 4.03
C TYR A 157 -4.65 12.71 4.13
N ILE A 158 -5.43 11.63 4.21
CA ILE A 158 -4.94 10.28 3.96
C ILE A 158 -5.18 10.00 2.49
N SER A 159 -4.12 9.71 1.74
CA SER A 159 -4.20 9.54 0.30
C SER A 159 -4.36 8.07 -0.05
N ASP A 160 -5.40 7.79 -0.82
CA ASP A 160 -5.74 6.49 -1.39
C ASP A 160 -6.38 6.69 -2.77
N HIS A 161 -6.82 5.63 -3.46
CA HIS A 161 -7.40 5.78 -4.79
C HIS A 161 -8.72 6.59 -4.85
N THR A 162 -9.45 6.80 -3.74
CA THR A 162 -10.71 7.56 -3.72
C THR A 162 -10.48 9.05 -3.49
N SER A 163 -9.26 9.40 -3.09
CA SER A 163 -8.87 10.79 -2.81
C SER A 163 -8.76 11.58 -4.12
N PRO A 164 -9.37 12.77 -4.27
CA PRO A 164 -9.13 13.62 -5.44
C PRO A 164 -7.64 13.99 -5.57
N LEU A 165 -7.11 14.11 -6.80
CA LEU A 165 -5.69 14.49 -7.00
C LEU A 165 -5.32 15.78 -6.25
N ALA A 166 -6.25 16.74 -6.16
CA ALA A 166 -6.05 18.03 -5.50
C ALA A 166 -5.71 17.92 -4.00
N GLU A 167 -6.00 16.78 -3.37
CA GLU A 167 -5.72 16.53 -1.96
C GLU A 167 -4.43 15.69 -1.75
N ARG A 168 -3.82 15.19 -2.82
CA ARG A 168 -2.71 14.22 -2.75
C ARG A 168 -1.33 14.88 -2.73
N TRP A 169 -0.38 14.17 -2.14
CA TRP A 169 1.08 14.39 -2.21
C TRP A 169 1.65 15.66 -1.58
N GLY A 170 0.91 16.38 -0.74
CA GLY A 170 1.49 17.45 0.07
C GLY A 170 2.63 16.92 0.93
N GLY A 171 3.82 17.52 0.84
CA GLY A 171 5.00 17.04 1.56
C GLY A 171 5.81 15.96 0.84
N TRP A 172 5.45 15.65 -0.41
CA TRP A 172 6.12 14.71 -1.30
C TRP A 172 6.62 15.44 -2.55
N TYR A 173 7.75 15.00 -3.09
CA TYR A 173 8.13 15.32 -4.46
C TYR A 173 7.38 14.41 -5.43
N VAL A 174 6.98 14.94 -6.57
CA VAL A 174 6.21 14.23 -7.60
C VAL A 174 6.81 14.57 -8.96
N THR A 175 7.18 13.55 -9.73
CA THR A 175 7.64 13.68 -11.11
C THR A 175 6.71 12.98 -12.09
N GLY A 176 6.33 13.67 -13.16
CA GLY A 176 5.38 13.20 -14.16
C GLY A 176 4.47 14.32 -14.65
N SER A 177 3.71 14.04 -15.71
CA SER A 177 2.70 14.96 -16.23
C SER A 177 1.29 14.44 -15.99
N HIS A 178 0.35 15.34 -15.71
CA HIS A 178 -1.04 15.04 -15.35
C HIS A 178 -2.04 16.07 -15.94
N GLY A 179 -1.61 16.83 -16.95
CA GLY A 179 -2.46 17.77 -17.70
C GLY A 179 -2.95 18.95 -16.85
N ALA A 180 -4.26 19.21 -16.88
CA ALA A 180 -4.91 20.30 -16.16
C ALA A 180 -5.28 19.95 -14.71
N GLN A 181 -5.19 18.67 -14.34
CA GLN A 181 -5.39 18.22 -12.95
C GLN A 181 -4.33 18.82 -12.04
N ARG A 182 -4.61 18.97 -10.74
CA ARG A 182 -3.67 19.56 -9.77
C ARG A 182 -3.56 18.70 -8.52
N HIS A 183 -2.44 18.84 -7.83
CA HIS A 183 -2.10 18.13 -6.60
C HIS A 183 -1.22 19.01 -5.69
N LEU A 184 -1.00 18.59 -4.45
CA LEU A 184 -0.20 19.34 -3.46
C LEU A 184 1.31 19.01 -3.49
N GLY A 185 1.71 18.02 -4.28
CA GLY A 185 3.12 17.65 -4.50
C GLY A 185 3.99 18.80 -4.98
N ASN A 186 5.28 18.76 -4.64
CA ASN A 186 6.31 19.77 -4.96
C ASN A 186 6.12 21.16 -4.33
N LEU A 187 5.04 21.40 -3.58
CA LEU A 187 4.72 22.71 -3.00
C LEU A 187 5.34 22.90 -1.61
N LEU A 188 5.83 24.11 -1.36
CA LEU A 188 6.26 24.59 -0.05
C LEU A 188 5.47 25.86 0.28
N LEU A 189 4.81 25.87 1.43
CA LEU A 189 3.96 26.96 1.91
C LEU A 189 4.62 27.72 3.05
N ASN A 190 4.63 29.04 2.99
CA ASN A 190 5.04 29.90 4.09
C ASN A 190 3.93 30.01 5.14
N GLN A 191 4.28 30.47 6.35
CA GLN A 191 3.35 30.58 7.48
C GLN A 191 2.16 31.52 7.26
N VAL A 192 2.28 32.41 6.27
CA VAL A 192 1.29 33.45 5.97
C VAL A 192 0.39 33.06 4.79
N ASP A 193 0.68 31.93 4.14
CA ASP A 193 -0.10 31.47 2.99
C ASP A 193 -1.41 30.86 3.50
N ASP A 194 -2.54 31.30 2.93
CA ASP A 194 -3.82 30.62 3.11
C ASP A 194 -3.83 29.34 2.26
N PRO A 195 -4.00 28.15 2.84
CA PRO A 195 -4.13 26.89 2.09
C PRO A 195 -5.17 26.95 0.96
N ALA A 196 -6.22 27.77 1.10
CA ALA A 196 -7.25 27.96 0.08
C ALA A 196 -6.80 28.80 -1.12
N GLU A 197 -5.71 29.57 -0.99
CA GLU A 197 -5.18 30.47 -2.03
C GLU A 197 -3.87 29.95 -2.64
N VAL A 198 -3.49 28.70 -2.34
CA VAL A 198 -2.25 28.11 -2.85
C VAL A 198 -2.31 27.95 -4.36
N ASP A 199 -1.37 28.58 -5.05
CA ASP A 199 -1.15 28.36 -6.48
C ASP A 199 -0.56 26.96 -6.72
N LEU A 200 -1.45 26.03 -7.10
CA LEU A 200 -1.11 24.63 -7.40
C LEU A 200 -0.36 24.46 -8.73
N ASP A 201 -0.33 25.47 -9.61
CA ASP A 201 0.40 25.39 -10.89
C ASP A 201 1.91 25.30 -10.66
N ARG A 202 2.42 25.85 -9.55
CA ARG A 202 3.85 25.88 -9.21
C ARG A 202 4.50 24.50 -9.04
N GLY A 203 3.71 23.49 -8.69
CA GLY A 203 4.17 22.12 -8.47
C GLY A 203 3.74 21.13 -9.55
N ALA A 204 2.97 21.59 -10.55
CA ALA A 204 2.33 20.76 -11.54
C ALA A 204 3.27 20.38 -12.69
N ASN A 205 3.08 19.19 -13.25
CA ASN A 205 3.79 18.69 -14.45
C ASN A 205 5.33 18.79 -14.36
N VAL A 206 5.89 18.66 -13.16
CA VAL A 206 7.34 18.64 -12.93
C VAL A 206 7.89 17.31 -13.42
N THR A 207 8.91 17.31 -14.27
CA THR A 207 9.53 16.08 -14.78
C THR A 207 10.92 15.81 -14.23
N GLU A 208 11.52 16.77 -13.52
CA GLU A 208 12.86 16.66 -12.94
C GLU A 208 12.95 17.36 -11.58
N LEU A 209 13.70 16.78 -10.65
CA LEU A 209 13.83 17.30 -9.28
C LEU A 209 15.16 18.03 -9.00
N ALA A 210 16.06 18.11 -9.99
CA ALA A 210 17.39 18.71 -9.83
C ALA A 210 17.34 20.20 -9.45
N SER A 211 16.25 20.90 -9.76
CA SER A 211 16.00 22.29 -9.35
C SER A 211 15.55 22.42 -7.89
N TYR A 212 15.08 21.33 -7.27
CA TYR A 212 14.59 21.31 -5.88
C TYR A 212 15.69 20.91 -4.89
N PHE A 213 16.49 19.90 -5.22
CA PHE A 213 17.61 19.42 -4.39
C PHE A 213 18.63 18.61 -5.22
N ASN A 214 19.74 18.21 -4.60
CA ASN A 214 20.75 17.36 -5.26
C ASN A 214 20.29 15.89 -5.31
N THR A 215 19.89 15.44 -6.50
CA THR A 215 19.38 14.08 -6.74
C THR A 215 20.47 12.99 -6.79
N ALA A 216 21.75 13.37 -6.92
CA ALA A 216 22.84 12.40 -7.13
C ALA A 216 23.07 11.43 -5.95
N GLY A 217 22.56 11.76 -4.76
CA GLY A 217 22.64 10.91 -3.56
C GLY A 217 21.54 9.85 -3.45
N TYR A 218 20.71 9.67 -4.48
CA TYR A 218 19.55 8.76 -4.49
C TYR A 218 19.71 7.71 -5.60
N LEU A 219 18.93 6.61 -5.54
CA LEU A 219 18.98 5.57 -6.56
C LEU A 219 18.39 6.06 -7.90
N SER A 220 17.39 6.93 -7.82
CA SER A 220 16.82 7.65 -8.97
C SER A 220 16.69 9.15 -8.64
N GLY A 221 16.68 10.00 -9.67
CA GLY A 221 16.30 11.40 -9.55
C GLY A 221 14.79 11.66 -9.59
N GLU A 222 13.99 10.60 -9.66
CA GLU A 222 12.55 10.63 -9.89
C GLU A 222 11.76 10.25 -8.62
N SER A 223 10.51 10.72 -8.57
CA SER A 223 9.51 10.35 -7.57
C SER A 223 8.19 10.19 -8.32
N ASP A 224 8.06 9.08 -9.02
CA ASP A 224 7.12 8.91 -10.13
C ASP A 224 5.65 9.00 -9.68
N ILE A 225 4.87 9.85 -10.36
CA ILE A 225 3.43 10.02 -10.12
C ILE A 225 2.65 8.70 -10.23
N VAL A 226 3.03 7.81 -11.14
CA VAL A 226 2.39 6.49 -11.30
C VAL A 226 2.75 5.58 -10.11
N ALA A 227 3.99 5.64 -9.63
CA ALA A 227 4.40 4.90 -8.44
C ALA A 227 3.62 5.36 -7.21
N LEU A 228 3.40 6.66 -7.06
CA LEU A 228 2.60 7.22 -5.96
C LEU A 228 1.13 6.78 -6.00
N LEU A 229 0.48 6.77 -7.17
CA LEU A 229 -0.89 6.28 -7.31
C LEU A 229 -1.03 4.81 -6.89
N VAL A 230 -0.08 3.97 -7.32
CA VAL A 230 -0.05 2.55 -6.96
C VAL A 230 0.23 2.37 -5.47
N LEU A 231 1.19 3.11 -4.92
CA LEU A 231 1.55 3.08 -3.49
C LEU A 231 0.35 3.35 -2.59
N GLU A 232 -0.44 4.38 -2.93
CA GLU A 232 -1.64 4.80 -2.20
C GLU A 232 -2.74 3.74 -2.20
N HIS A 233 -3.04 3.18 -3.38
CA HIS A 233 -3.98 2.07 -3.48
C HIS A 233 -3.51 0.85 -2.67
N GLN A 234 -2.23 0.49 -2.83
CA GLN A 234 -1.63 -0.67 -2.17
C GLN A 234 -1.69 -0.56 -0.65
N ALA A 235 -1.34 0.62 -0.10
CA ALA A 235 -1.32 0.86 1.33
C ALA A 235 -2.70 0.67 1.97
N MET A 236 -3.75 1.24 1.38
CA MET A 236 -5.10 1.13 1.94
C MET A 236 -5.69 -0.28 1.75
N MET A 237 -5.46 -0.93 0.60
CA MET A 237 -5.91 -2.31 0.38
C MET A 237 -5.30 -3.27 1.41
N HIS A 238 -4.01 -3.14 1.75
CA HIS A 238 -3.38 -3.90 2.84
C HIS A 238 -4.04 -3.65 4.21
N ASN A 239 -4.39 -2.40 4.50
CA ASN A 239 -5.08 -2.05 5.75
C ASN A 239 -6.46 -2.72 5.83
N LEU A 240 -7.21 -2.73 4.73
CA LEU A 240 -8.54 -3.34 4.67
C LEU A 240 -8.48 -4.87 4.77
N ILE A 241 -7.52 -5.52 4.09
CA ILE A 241 -7.28 -6.97 4.23
C ILE A 241 -6.95 -7.31 5.70
N THR A 242 -6.06 -6.53 6.33
CA THR A 242 -5.69 -6.70 7.73
C THR A 242 -6.90 -6.52 8.65
N GLN A 243 -7.71 -5.50 8.40
CA GLN A 243 -8.93 -5.25 9.17
C GLN A 243 -9.92 -6.42 9.05
N ALA A 244 -10.16 -6.93 7.84
CA ALA A 244 -11.03 -8.08 7.62
C ALA A 244 -10.52 -9.33 8.35
N ASN A 245 -9.20 -9.56 8.34
CA ASN A 245 -8.56 -10.62 9.12
C ASN A 245 -8.86 -10.48 10.62
N PHE A 246 -8.55 -9.31 11.19
CA PHE A 246 -8.63 -9.08 12.63
C PHE A 246 -10.08 -9.14 13.13
N LEU A 247 -11.00 -8.46 12.43
CA LEU A 247 -12.42 -8.47 12.79
C LEU A 247 -13.00 -9.88 12.75
N THR A 248 -12.60 -10.69 11.77
CA THR A 248 -13.04 -12.09 11.66
C THR A 248 -12.50 -12.93 12.81
N ARG A 249 -11.20 -12.86 13.11
CA ARG A 249 -10.60 -13.63 14.22
C ARG A 249 -11.17 -13.23 15.59
N VAL A 250 -11.46 -11.95 15.80
CA VAL A 250 -12.14 -11.47 17.01
C VAL A 250 -13.56 -12.00 17.07
N ALA A 251 -14.32 -11.95 15.97
CA ALA A 251 -15.69 -12.46 15.93
C ALA A 251 -15.76 -13.97 16.20
N LEU A 252 -14.81 -14.75 15.66
CA LEU A 252 -14.72 -16.19 15.90
C LEU A 252 -14.34 -16.49 17.36
N GLN A 253 -13.31 -15.83 17.90
CA GLN A 253 -12.93 -16.01 19.31
C GLN A 253 -14.06 -15.70 20.29
N GLU A 254 -14.81 -14.62 20.04
CA GLU A 254 -15.96 -14.27 20.87
C GLU A 254 -17.13 -15.24 20.69
N ALA A 255 -17.31 -15.80 19.48
CA ALA A 255 -18.29 -16.85 19.24
C ALA A 255 -17.94 -18.13 20.00
N ASP A 256 -16.66 -18.52 20.03
CA ASP A 256 -16.20 -19.70 20.78
C ASP A 256 -16.47 -19.56 22.28
N VAL A 257 -16.12 -18.41 22.87
CA VAL A 257 -16.40 -18.11 24.29
C VAL A 257 -17.90 -18.14 24.57
N MET A 258 -18.71 -17.53 23.69
CA MET A 258 -20.17 -17.53 23.83
C MET A 258 -20.78 -18.94 23.68
N ASN A 259 -20.23 -19.77 22.80
CA ASN A 259 -20.69 -21.13 22.60
C ASN A 259 -20.40 -21.98 23.83
N GLU A 260 -19.22 -21.85 24.43
CA GLU A 260 -18.88 -22.50 25.69
C GLU A 260 -19.84 -22.09 26.82
N MET A 261 -20.08 -20.78 26.98
CA MET A 261 -20.99 -20.25 28.01
C MET A 261 -22.46 -20.68 27.83
N LEU A 262 -22.89 -20.95 26.60
CA LEU A 262 -24.27 -21.32 26.27
C LEU A 262 -24.43 -22.81 25.95
N GLU A 263 -23.41 -23.63 26.22
CA GLU A 263 -23.38 -25.08 25.94
C GLU A 263 -23.77 -25.42 24.49
N ARG A 264 -23.34 -24.59 23.54
CA ARG A 264 -23.57 -24.80 22.11
C ARG A 264 -22.51 -25.72 21.51
N PRO A 265 -22.82 -26.44 20.42
CA PRO A 265 -21.83 -27.27 19.73
C PRO A 265 -20.61 -26.48 19.26
N ASP A 266 -19.44 -27.10 19.30
CA ASP A 266 -18.21 -26.55 18.73
C ASP A 266 -18.41 -26.16 17.26
N GLY A 267 -17.89 -24.99 16.88
CA GLY A 267 -18.04 -24.45 15.53
C GLY A 267 -19.43 -23.90 15.20
N TYR A 268 -20.36 -23.83 16.17
CA TYR A 268 -21.64 -23.16 15.94
C TYR A 268 -21.44 -21.66 15.62
N LEU A 269 -21.94 -21.21 14.47
CA LEU A 269 -21.87 -19.82 14.06
C LEU A 269 -23.27 -19.18 14.10
N ALA A 270 -23.48 -18.31 15.09
CA ALA A 270 -24.70 -17.51 15.18
C ALA A 270 -24.80 -16.52 14.00
N GLU A 271 -26.02 -16.16 13.61
CA GLU A 271 -26.29 -15.15 12.57
C GLU A 271 -25.59 -13.81 12.85
N SER A 272 -25.51 -13.40 14.11
CA SER A 272 -24.81 -12.18 14.52
C SER A 272 -23.31 -12.25 14.25
N THR A 273 -22.69 -13.41 14.46
CA THR A 273 -21.28 -13.67 14.12
C THR A 273 -21.08 -13.62 12.61
N MET A 274 -21.92 -14.32 11.86
CA MET A 274 -21.87 -14.31 10.39
C MET A 274 -22.01 -12.90 9.81
N ARG A 275 -22.94 -12.10 10.34
CA ARG A 275 -23.13 -10.70 9.92
C ARG A 275 -21.88 -9.85 10.16
N ARG A 276 -21.17 -10.04 11.28
CA ARG A 276 -19.91 -9.33 11.54
C ARG A 276 -18.83 -9.68 10.52
N ILE A 277 -18.72 -10.96 10.17
CA ILE A 277 -17.77 -11.45 9.16
C ILE A 277 -18.14 -10.89 7.77
N HIS A 278 -19.43 -10.89 7.42
CA HIS A 278 -19.90 -10.31 6.16
C HIS A 278 -19.61 -8.81 6.08
N ASN A 279 -19.85 -8.06 7.15
CA ASN A 279 -19.56 -6.63 7.22
C ASN A 279 -18.05 -6.34 7.16
N ALA A 280 -17.19 -7.27 7.60
CA ALA A 280 -15.75 -7.15 7.47
C ALA A 280 -15.25 -7.41 6.04
N ALA A 281 -16.00 -8.19 5.25
CA ALA A 281 -15.67 -8.51 3.85
C ALA A 281 -16.02 -7.36 2.87
N GLU A 282 -17.14 -6.66 3.07
CA GLU A 282 -17.65 -5.70 2.08
C GLU A 282 -16.67 -4.56 1.75
N PRO A 283 -16.01 -3.90 2.72
CA PRO A 283 -15.03 -2.86 2.40
C PRO A 283 -13.82 -3.38 1.60
N VAL A 284 -13.44 -4.65 1.79
CA VAL A 284 -12.40 -5.29 0.98
C VAL A 284 -12.87 -5.45 -0.45
N VAL A 285 -14.12 -5.87 -0.68
CA VAL A 285 -14.70 -6.06 -2.03
C VAL A 285 -14.82 -4.73 -2.75
N GLU A 286 -15.43 -3.73 -2.12
CA GLU A 286 -15.61 -2.40 -2.70
C GLU A 286 -14.26 -1.78 -3.10
N TYR A 287 -13.30 -1.77 -2.18
CA TYR A 287 -11.98 -1.20 -2.44
C TYR A 287 -11.18 -2.03 -3.45
N MET A 288 -11.27 -3.36 -3.40
CA MET A 288 -10.62 -4.24 -4.37
C MET A 288 -11.15 -4.00 -5.78
N LEU A 289 -12.42 -3.67 -5.95
CA LEU A 289 -13.04 -3.35 -7.23
C LEU A 289 -12.98 -1.87 -7.61
N PHE A 290 -12.15 -1.06 -6.94
CA PHE A 290 -11.98 0.36 -7.25
C PHE A 290 -13.25 1.22 -7.10
N CYS A 291 -14.18 0.81 -6.23
CA CYS A 291 -15.34 1.63 -5.90
C CYS A 291 -14.92 2.99 -5.35
N GLY A 292 -15.48 4.06 -5.92
CA GLY A 292 -15.18 5.44 -5.50
C GLY A 292 -13.83 5.97 -5.95
N GLU A 293 -13.12 5.29 -6.87
CA GLU A 293 -11.88 5.79 -7.45
C GLU A 293 -12.08 7.21 -8.02
N ALA A 294 -11.17 8.14 -7.65
CA ALA A 294 -11.21 9.48 -8.18
C ALA A 294 -10.89 9.46 -9.68
N PRO A 295 -11.76 10.00 -10.56
CA PRO A 295 -11.57 9.92 -12.00
C PRO A 295 -10.35 10.72 -12.44
N LEU A 296 -9.61 10.19 -13.42
CA LEU A 296 -8.57 10.94 -14.11
C LEU A 296 -9.22 11.74 -15.24
N THR A 297 -9.10 13.07 -15.20
CA THR A 297 -9.66 13.95 -16.25
C THR A 297 -8.67 14.29 -17.36
N ASP A 298 -7.39 13.95 -17.15
CA ASP A 298 -6.32 14.05 -18.14
C ASP A 298 -5.36 12.85 -17.99
N PRO A 299 -4.63 12.49 -19.07
CA PRO A 299 -3.64 11.42 -19.00
C PRO A 299 -2.53 11.70 -17.98
N ILE A 300 -2.18 10.66 -17.23
CA ILE A 300 -1.03 10.63 -16.33
C ILE A 300 0.12 9.91 -17.03
N VAL A 301 1.29 10.54 -17.03
CA VAL A 301 2.52 9.99 -17.61
C VAL A 301 3.63 10.06 -16.56
N GLY A 302 4.14 8.89 -16.18
CA GLY A 302 5.29 8.74 -15.30
C GLY A 302 6.59 9.18 -15.95
N THR A 303 7.65 9.25 -15.16
CA THR A 303 9.00 9.65 -15.58
C THR A 303 9.99 8.49 -15.59
N SER A 304 9.73 7.48 -14.77
CA SER A 304 10.58 6.31 -14.55
C SER A 304 10.13 5.09 -15.36
N SER A 305 10.86 3.97 -15.21
CA SER A 305 10.43 2.66 -15.71
C SER A 305 9.30 2.00 -14.91
N PHE A 306 8.82 2.62 -13.81
CA PHE A 306 7.90 1.99 -12.86
C PHE A 306 6.66 1.40 -13.51
N ALA A 307 5.97 2.12 -14.39
CA ALA A 307 4.74 1.63 -15.03
C ALA A 307 4.99 0.32 -15.80
N LYS A 308 6.14 0.22 -16.48
CA LYS A 308 6.56 -0.97 -17.22
C LYS A 308 6.93 -2.11 -16.26
N ASP A 309 7.73 -1.80 -15.25
CA ASP A 309 8.20 -2.79 -14.26
C ASP A 309 7.02 -3.35 -13.46
N PHE A 310 6.06 -2.50 -13.11
CA PHE A 310 4.83 -2.88 -12.43
C PHE A 310 3.95 -3.79 -13.28
N ALA A 311 3.66 -3.41 -14.53
CA ALA A 311 2.83 -4.21 -15.43
C ALA A 311 3.46 -5.57 -15.77
N ALA A 312 4.79 -5.64 -15.86
CA ALA A 312 5.51 -6.90 -16.12
C ALA A 312 5.47 -7.89 -14.94
N ARG A 313 5.09 -7.45 -13.73
CA ARG A 313 4.99 -8.30 -12.54
C ARG A 313 3.66 -9.07 -12.52
N GLY A 314 3.63 -10.13 -11.72
CA GLY A 314 2.40 -10.89 -11.48
C GLY A 314 1.97 -11.79 -12.65
N PRO A 315 0.87 -12.51 -12.48
CA PRO A 315 0.41 -13.46 -13.48
C PRO A 315 -0.26 -12.73 -14.66
N HIS A 316 -0.15 -13.35 -15.83
CA HIS A 316 -0.84 -12.95 -17.05
C HIS A 316 -1.73 -14.10 -17.49
N ASP A 317 -2.90 -13.79 -18.03
CA ASP A 317 -3.76 -14.81 -18.64
C ASP A 317 -3.19 -15.29 -19.98
N SER A 318 -3.88 -16.26 -20.61
CA SER A 318 -3.47 -16.78 -21.92
C SER A 318 -3.51 -15.74 -23.06
N GLN A 319 -4.15 -14.58 -22.85
CA GLN A 319 -4.22 -13.47 -23.79
C GLN A 319 -3.17 -12.38 -23.47
N GLY A 320 -2.36 -12.56 -22.43
CA GLY A 320 -1.36 -11.59 -21.99
C GLY A 320 -1.93 -10.41 -21.21
N ARG A 321 -3.15 -10.50 -20.66
CA ARG A 321 -3.76 -9.47 -19.81
C ARG A 321 -3.40 -9.71 -18.35
N SER A 322 -3.28 -8.64 -17.57
CA SER A 322 -2.99 -8.68 -16.13
C SER A 322 -3.83 -7.69 -15.34
N LEU A 323 -4.10 -8.01 -14.05
CA LEU A 323 -4.66 -7.02 -13.11
C LEU A 323 -3.68 -5.87 -12.80
N ARG A 324 -2.43 -5.95 -13.29
CA ARG A 324 -1.44 -4.87 -13.23
C ARG A 324 -1.41 -3.99 -14.47
N ASP A 325 -2.21 -4.29 -15.49
CA ASP A 325 -2.30 -3.43 -16.67
C ASP A 325 -2.87 -2.06 -16.26
N LEU A 326 -2.12 -0.99 -16.54
CA LEU A 326 -2.49 0.38 -16.20
C LEU A 326 -3.23 1.04 -17.37
N ASP A 327 -4.23 1.88 -17.05
CA ASP A 327 -4.92 2.72 -18.03
C ASP A 327 -4.33 4.13 -18.09
N LEU A 328 -4.24 4.79 -16.93
CA LEU A 328 -3.68 6.13 -16.71
C LEU A 328 -4.31 7.25 -17.55
N LYS A 329 -5.45 7.02 -18.20
CA LYS A 329 -6.17 8.03 -18.99
C LYS A 329 -7.44 8.47 -18.30
N SER A 330 -8.22 7.52 -17.80
CA SER A 330 -9.44 7.77 -17.05
C SER A 330 -9.43 7.16 -15.64
N ARG A 331 -8.56 6.16 -15.39
CA ARG A 331 -8.44 5.44 -14.12
C ARG A 331 -7.03 4.84 -13.94
N LEU A 332 -6.71 4.31 -12.76
CA LEU A 332 -5.41 3.70 -12.48
C LEU A 332 -5.23 2.38 -13.25
N CYS A 333 -6.05 1.38 -12.93
CA CYS A 333 -5.97 0.05 -13.50
C CYS A 333 -6.92 -0.09 -14.70
N LYS A 334 -6.45 -0.70 -15.79
CA LYS A 334 -7.25 -1.02 -16.96
C LYS A 334 -8.38 -2.01 -16.63
N HIS A 335 -8.06 -2.98 -15.77
CA HIS A 335 -9.00 -3.95 -15.20
C HIS A 335 -9.20 -3.59 -13.72
N PRO A 336 -10.32 -2.94 -13.34
CA PRO A 336 -10.55 -2.41 -11.98
C PRO A 336 -10.80 -3.54 -10.96
N CYS A 337 -9.76 -4.32 -10.68
CA CYS A 337 -9.68 -5.31 -9.62
C CYS A 337 -8.23 -5.33 -9.11
N SER A 338 -8.04 -5.12 -7.81
CA SER A 338 -6.72 -4.99 -7.20
C SER A 338 -5.88 -6.24 -7.42
N TYR A 339 -4.65 -6.04 -7.90
CA TYR A 339 -3.64 -7.10 -8.02
C TYR A 339 -3.27 -7.71 -6.66
N LEU A 340 -3.61 -7.06 -5.53
CA LEU A 340 -3.37 -7.61 -4.19
C LEU A 340 -4.28 -8.79 -3.84
N ILE A 341 -5.24 -9.17 -4.70
CA ILE A 341 -5.90 -10.47 -4.61
C ILE A 341 -4.90 -11.64 -4.69
N TYR A 342 -3.73 -11.45 -5.32
CA TYR A 342 -2.64 -12.43 -5.37
C TYR A 342 -1.68 -12.35 -4.16
N SER A 343 -1.88 -11.41 -3.24
CA SER A 343 -0.99 -11.23 -2.09
C SER A 343 -1.12 -12.40 -1.11
N LYS A 344 -0.03 -12.68 -0.39
CA LYS A 344 -0.03 -13.64 0.72
C LYS A 344 -1.06 -13.24 1.79
N ALA A 345 -1.15 -11.94 2.08
CA ALA A 345 -2.08 -11.36 3.03
C ALA A 345 -3.55 -11.69 2.71
N PHE A 346 -3.93 -11.66 1.42
CA PHE A 346 -5.26 -12.07 0.98
C PHE A 346 -5.44 -13.60 1.03
N SER A 347 -4.45 -14.36 0.53
CA SER A 347 -4.56 -15.81 0.45
C SER A 347 -4.64 -16.50 1.81
N GLU A 348 -4.05 -15.93 2.85
CA GLU A 348 -4.04 -16.49 4.22
C GLU A 348 -5.07 -15.82 5.15
N LEU A 349 -6.02 -15.06 4.60
CA LEU A 349 -7.21 -14.66 5.36
C LEU A 349 -7.90 -15.89 5.96
N PRO A 350 -8.57 -15.76 7.13
CA PRO A 350 -9.42 -16.81 7.65
C PRO A 350 -10.40 -17.29 6.57
N GLU A 351 -10.48 -18.60 6.37
CA GLU A 351 -11.18 -19.20 5.23
C GLU A 351 -12.60 -18.65 5.06
N ILE A 352 -13.34 -18.53 6.15
CA ILE A 352 -14.72 -18.02 6.15
C ILE A 352 -14.88 -16.60 5.59
N VAL A 353 -13.94 -15.69 5.86
CA VAL A 353 -14.01 -14.33 5.30
C VAL A 353 -13.48 -14.29 3.88
N ARG A 354 -12.46 -15.10 3.57
CA ARG A 354 -11.92 -15.22 2.21
C ARG A 354 -12.97 -15.77 1.24
N GLU A 355 -13.68 -16.83 1.62
CA GLU A 355 -14.80 -17.38 0.85
C GLU A 355 -15.92 -16.36 0.68
N ARG A 356 -16.26 -15.62 1.74
CA ARG A 356 -17.27 -14.55 1.66
C ARG A 356 -16.85 -13.44 0.69
N ILE A 357 -15.58 -13.04 0.68
CA ILE A 357 -15.06 -12.06 -0.29
C ILE A 357 -15.15 -12.62 -1.72
N TYR A 358 -14.74 -13.87 -1.96
CA TYR A 358 -14.87 -14.49 -3.27
C TYR A 358 -16.32 -14.59 -3.75
N LEU A 359 -17.25 -14.89 -2.84
CA LEU A 359 -18.68 -14.94 -3.16
C LEU A 359 -19.19 -13.54 -3.55
N ARG A 360 -18.84 -12.50 -2.79
CA ARG A 360 -19.22 -11.12 -3.13
C ARG A 360 -18.62 -10.61 -4.43
N LEU A 361 -17.34 -10.87 -4.65
CA LEU A 361 -16.69 -10.57 -5.92
C LEU A 361 -17.42 -11.26 -7.08
N TRP A 362 -17.84 -12.51 -6.91
CA TRP A 362 -18.62 -13.22 -7.92
C TRP A 362 -19.99 -12.59 -8.14
N GLU A 363 -20.77 -12.31 -7.07
CA GLU A 363 -22.08 -11.67 -7.16
C GLU A 363 -22.01 -10.35 -7.96
N VAL A 364 -20.98 -9.53 -7.70
CA VAL A 364 -20.73 -8.30 -8.46
C VAL A 364 -20.31 -8.65 -9.90
N LEU A 365 -19.22 -9.40 -10.10
CA LEU A 365 -18.64 -9.60 -11.42
C LEU A 365 -19.49 -10.45 -12.37
N SER A 366 -20.38 -11.30 -11.85
CA SER A 366 -21.37 -12.03 -12.66
C SER A 366 -22.60 -11.17 -13.01
N GLY A 367 -22.72 -9.97 -12.44
CA GLY A 367 -23.87 -9.08 -12.61
C GLY A 367 -25.11 -9.45 -11.81
N GLN A 368 -24.97 -10.27 -10.76
CA GLN A 368 -26.08 -10.53 -9.82
C GLN A 368 -26.34 -9.32 -8.93
N ASP A 369 -25.28 -8.59 -8.57
CA ASP A 369 -25.34 -7.33 -7.86
C ASP A 369 -25.10 -6.15 -8.82
N THR A 370 -26.09 -5.27 -8.89
CA THR A 370 -26.10 -4.04 -9.68
C THR A 370 -26.35 -2.82 -8.80
N SER A 371 -25.90 -2.86 -7.54
CA SER A 371 -25.99 -1.72 -6.62
C SER A 371 -25.02 -0.61 -7.02
N GLU A 372 -25.40 0.62 -6.64
CA GLU A 372 -24.74 1.88 -7.00
C GLU A 372 -23.20 1.88 -6.86
N PRO A 373 -22.57 1.32 -5.80
CA PRO A 373 -21.11 1.33 -5.68
C PRO A 373 -20.39 0.69 -6.87
N PHE A 374 -21.02 -0.30 -7.52
CA PHE A 374 -20.43 -1.09 -8.60
C PHE A 374 -20.84 -0.62 -10.01
N ASP A 375 -21.65 0.45 -10.14
CA ASP A 375 -22.15 0.93 -11.44
C ASP A 375 -21.04 1.37 -12.40
N HIS A 376 -19.87 1.72 -11.85
CA HIS A 376 -18.69 2.09 -12.61
C HIS A 376 -18.08 0.91 -13.40
N LEU A 377 -18.40 -0.34 -13.04
CA LEU A 377 -17.92 -1.55 -13.73
C LEU A 377 -18.80 -1.90 -14.93
N THR A 378 -18.27 -1.71 -16.13
CA THR A 378 -18.95 -2.11 -17.37
C THR A 378 -19.03 -3.63 -17.51
N THR A 379 -19.91 -4.15 -18.37
CA THR A 379 -19.96 -5.59 -18.72
C THR A 379 -18.61 -6.09 -19.25
N THR A 380 -17.86 -5.25 -19.97
CA THR A 380 -16.54 -5.60 -20.48
C THR A 380 -15.51 -5.69 -19.35
N ASP A 381 -15.53 -4.75 -18.40
CA ASP A 381 -14.65 -4.79 -17.23
C ASP A 381 -14.88 -6.07 -16.42
N ARG A 382 -16.15 -6.38 -16.12
CA ARG A 382 -16.55 -7.57 -15.38
C ARG A 382 -16.10 -8.86 -16.06
N GLY A 383 -16.36 -8.99 -17.37
CA GLY A 383 -15.94 -10.15 -18.15
C GLY A 383 -14.43 -10.33 -18.18
N ALA A 384 -13.68 -9.25 -18.40
CA ALA A 384 -12.22 -9.30 -18.42
C ALA A 384 -11.62 -9.71 -17.07
N ILE A 385 -12.13 -9.17 -15.95
CA ILE A 385 -11.68 -9.54 -14.60
C ILE A 385 -11.94 -11.03 -14.33
N VAL A 386 -13.15 -11.53 -14.65
CA VAL A 386 -13.51 -12.94 -14.46
C VAL A 386 -12.60 -13.87 -15.28
N GLU A 387 -12.37 -13.54 -16.55
CA GLU A 387 -11.49 -14.33 -17.43
C GLU A 387 -10.05 -14.36 -16.92
N ILE A 388 -9.50 -13.20 -16.53
CA ILE A 388 -8.15 -13.11 -15.96
C ILE A 388 -8.07 -13.98 -14.72
N LEU A 389 -8.94 -13.76 -13.73
CA LEU A 389 -8.91 -14.50 -12.47
C LEU A 389 -9.06 -16.01 -12.67
N ARG A 390 -9.98 -16.46 -13.54
CA ARG A 390 -10.13 -17.89 -13.86
C ARG A 390 -8.86 -18.50 -14.45
N SER A 391 -8.09 -17.73 -15.22
CA SER A 391 -6.85 -18.18 -15.85
C SER A 391 -5.64 -18.17 -14.89
N THR A 392 -5.63 -17.30 -13.88
CA THR A 392 -4.41 -16.97 -13.12
C THR A 392 -4.51 -17.24 -11.62
N LYS A 393 -5.71 -17.34 -11.04
CA LYS A 393 -5.94 -17.53 -9.61
C LYS A 393 -6.31 -18.99 -9.31
N SER A 394 -5.39 -19.72 -8.68
CA SER A 394 -5.51 -21.19 -8.51
C SER A 394 -6.51 -21.64 -7.44
N ASP A 395 -6.75 -20.81 -6.43
CA ASP A 395 -7.57 -21.05 -5.23
C ASP A 395 -8.98 -20.45 -5.33
N LEU A 396 -9.47 -20.18 -6.56
CA LEU A 396 -10.86 -19.76 -6.75
C LEU A 396 -11.84 -20.86 -6.34
N PRO A 397 -12.92 -20.53 -5.61
CA PRO A 397 -13.99 -21.49 -5.29
C PRO A 397 -14.70 -22.06 -6.52
N ASP A 398 -15.32 -23.23 -6.39
CA ASP A 398 -15.96 -23.92 -7.52
C ASP A 398 -17.06 -23.12 -8.22
N PHE A 399 -17.79 -22.28 -7.50
CA PHE A 399 -18.83 -21.42 -8.10
C PHE A 399 -18.27 -20.38 -9.09
N TRP A 400 -16.97 -20.09 -9.05
CA TRP A 400 -16.30 -19.30 -10.08
C TRP A 400 -16.06 -20.06 -11.37
N ARG A 401 -16.17 -21.39 -11.40
CA ARG A 401 -15.86 -22.23 -12.57
C ARG A 401 -17.09 -22.61 -13.39
N SER A 402 -18.28 -22.42 -12.84
CA SER A 402 -19.54 -22.65 -13.56
C SER A 402 -19.69 -21.67 -14.72
N PRO A 403 -20.14 -22.11 -15.91
CA PRO A 403 -20.56 -21.18 -16.96
C PRO A 403 -21.77 -20.38 -16.46
N ASN A 404 -21.76 -19.06 -16.72
CA ASN A 404 -22.89 -18.18 -16.46
C ASN A 404 -24.12 -18.57 -17.29
#